data_AF-A0A9X8CQ64-F1
#
_entry.id   AF-A0A9X8CQ64-F1
#
_cell.length_a   1.000
_cell.length_b   1.000
_cell.length_c   1.000
_cell.angle_alpha   90.00
_cell.angle_beta   90.00
_cell.angle_gamma   90.00
#
_symmetry.space_group_name_H-M   'P 1'
#
loop_
_entity.id
_entity.type
_entity.pdbx_description
1 polymer ?
#
loop_
_entity_poly.entity_id
_entity_poly.type
_entity_poly.pdbx_seq_one_letter_code
_entity_poly.pdbx_strand_id
1 'polypeptide(L)'
;MLREVRGDSRRAPLPRRLVEGTEQGVIEQAIAAYDSALAGYAADFGVTSDGRTLLVEVNDGYSLGPYGLWPELYAQLLSARWAQMVGTNDPCDFGVPAPMT
;
A
#
# COMPACT_ATOMS: atom_id res chain seq x y z
N MET A 1 23.35 -25.33 -6.70
CA MET A 1 24.34 -24.40 -6.13
C MET A 1 23.58 -23.15 -5.69
N LEU A 2 23.16 -23.13 -4.42
CA LEU A 2 22.36 -22.05 -3.83
C LEU A 2 23.29 -20.84 -3.59
N ARG A 3 22.93 -19.67 -4.12
CA ARG A 3 23.51 -18.40 -3.68
C ARG A 3 22.46 -17.66 -2.88
N GLU A 4 22.66 -17.71 -1.57
CA GLU A 4 22.07 -16.86 -0.56
C GLU A 4 22.40 -15.40 -0.88
N VAL A 5 21.39 -14.59 -1.18
CA VAL A 5 21.54 -13.13 -1.34
C VAL A 5 21.25 -12.50 0.01
N ARG A 6 22.33 -12.01 0.61
CA ARG A 6 22.41 -11.26 1.86
C ARG A 6 21.33 -10.18 1.95
N GLY A 7 20.68 -10.10 3.11
CA GLY A 7 19.77 -9.02 3.47
C GLY A 7 20.47 -7.66 3.39
N ASP A 8 19.84 -6.71 2.68
CA ASP A 8 20.30 -5.32 2.65
C ASP A 8 19.74 -4.57 3.86
N SER A 9 20.66 -4.26 4.76
CA SER A 9 20.46 -3.50 5.98
C SER A 9 20.53 -2.00 5.70
N ARG A 10 19.60 -1.43 4.91
CA ARG A 10 19.52 0.03 4.74
C ARG A 10 18.09 0.50 4.52
N ARG A 11 17.42 0.79 5.63
CA ARG A 11 16.37 1.80 5.83
C ARG A 11 15.86 1.61 7.26
N ALA A 12 16.32 2.43 8.20
CA ALA A 12 15.66 2.47 9.51
C ALA A 12 14.27 3.08 9.26
N PRO A 13 13.15 2.39 9.57
CA PRO A 13 11.85 3.04 9.59
C PRO A 13 11.93 4.25 10.52
N LEU A 14 11.15 5.31 10.24
CA LEU A 14 10.97 6.38 11.23
C LEU A 14 10.68 5.72 12.59
N PRO A 15 11.33 6.17 13.67
CA PRO A 15 11.22 5.46 14.94
C PRO A 15 9.72 5.35 15.28
N ARG A 16 9.22 4.12 15.47
CA ARG A 16 7.78 3.79 15.64
C ARG A 16 7.03 4.79 16.55
N ARG A 17 7.74 5.31 17.55
CA ARG A 17 7.28 6.31 18.52
C ARG A 17 6.90 7.69 17.95
N LEU A 18 7.39 8.08 16.77
CA LEU A 18 7.05 9.39 16.14
C LEU A 18 5.73 9.35 15.37
N VAL A 19 5.24 8.17 15.02
CA VAL A 19 4.05 7.97 14.18
C VAL A 19 2.85 7.50 15.02
N GLU A 20 3.11 6.95 16.22
CA GLU A 20 2.07 6.61 17.20
C GLU A 20 1.27 7.85 17.62
N GLY A 21 -0.02 7.87 17.30
CA GLY A 21 -0.97 8.92 17.68
C GLY A 21 -1.24 9.97 16.60
N THR A 22 -0.66 9.87 15.40
CA THR A 22 -1.01 10.71 14.24
C THR A 22 -2.01 10.00 13.32
N GLU A 23 -2.71 10.75 12.47
CA GLU A 23 -3.62 10.19 11.45
C GLU A 23 -2.86 9.24 10.51
N GLN A 24 -1.64 9.63 10.11
CA GLN A 24 -0.76 8.78 9.31
C GLN A 24 -0.48 7.45 10.02
N GLY A 25 -0.18 7.47 11.31
CA GLY A 25 0.09 6.24 12.04
C GLY A 25 -1.12 5.34 12.21
N VAL A 26 -2.30 5.92 12.35
CA VAL A 26 -3.56 5.15 12.36
C VAL A 26 -3.79 4.49 11.00
N ILE A 27 -3.55 5.21 9.90
CA ILE A 27 -3.67 4.66 8.53
C ILE A 27 -2.67 3.53 8.30
N GLU A 28 -1.40 3.72 8.65
CA GLU A 28 -0.35 2.70 8.51
C GLU A 28 -0.68 1.44 9.32
N GLN A 29 -1.18 1.61 10.55
CA GLN A 29 -1.63 0.49 11.39
C GLN A 29 -2.85 -0.24 10.80
N ALA A 30 -3.82 0.50 10.27
CA ALA A 30 -4.99 -0.09 9.62
C ALA A 30 -4.60 -0.91 8.39
N ILE A 31 -3.71 -0.39 7.54
CA ILE A 31 -3.17 -1.10 6.39
C ILE A 31 -2.41 -2.37 6.84
N ALA A 32 -1.55 -2.25 7.85
CA ALA A 32 -0.78 -3.39 8.37
C ALA A 32 -1.65 -4.48 9.02
N ALA A 33 -2.82 -4.12 9.55
CA ALA A 33 -3.77 -5.05 10.17
C ALA A 33 -4.75 -5.69 9.16
N TYR A 34 -4.75 -5.25 7.90
CA TYR A 34 -5.68 -5.77 6.90
C TYR A 34 -5.17 -7.07 6.25
N ASP A 35 -5.25 -8.18 7.00
CA ASP A 35 -4.68 -9.48 6.62
C ASP A 35 -5.17 -10.02 5.26
N SER A 36 -6.40 -9.69 4.85
CA SER A 36 -7.00 -10.11 3.58
C SER A 36 -6.86 -9.06 2.46
N ALA A 37 -5.92 -8.12 2.60
CA ALA A 37 -5.70 -7.08 1.60
C ALA A 37 -5.41 -7.66 0.20
N LEU A 38 -5.98 -7.00 -0.81
CA LEU A 38 -5.71 -7.32 -2.21
C LEU A 38 -4.35 -6.74 -2.63
N ALA A 39 -3.76 -7.26 -3.70
CA ALA A 39 -2.48 -6.75 -4.23
C ALA A 39 -2.60 -5.31 -4.81
N GLY A 40 -3.83 -4.89 -5.15
CA GLY A 40 -4.15 -3.51 -5.50
C GLY A 40 -5.57 -3.18 -5.03
N TYR A 41 -5.69 -2.14 -4.20
CA TYR A 41 -6.94 -1.64 -3.64
C TYR A 41 -6.77 -0.16 -3.27
N ALA A 42 -7.88 0.51 -3.01
CA ALA A 42 -7.90 1.82 -2.34
C ALA A 42 -8.64 1.70 -1.02
N ALA A 43 -8.26 2.53 -0.04
CA ALA A 43 -8.91 2.62 1.24
C ALA A 43 -9.16 4.07 1.60
N ASP A 44 -10.42 4.40 1.85
CA ASP A 44 -10.86 5.75 2.19
C ASP A 44 -10.96 5.89 3.70
N PHE A 45 -10.31 6.93 4.23
CA PHE A 45 -10.33 7.26 5.65
C PHE A 45 -11.03 8.59 5.89
N GLY A 46 -11.88 8.63 6.91
CA GLY A 46 -12.57 9.83 7.38
C GLY A 46 -12.10 10.22 8.77
N VAL A 47 -12.12 11.52 9.08
CA VAL A 47 -11.93 12.03 10.44
C VAL A 47 -13.28 12.50 10.97
N THR A 48 -13.69 11.97 12.12
CA THR A 48 -14.95 12.33 12.78
C THR A 48 -14.84 13.69 13.47
N SER A 49 -15.98 14.27 13.85
CA SER A 49 -16.03 15.55 14.57
C SER A 49 -15.38 15.52 15.96
N ASP A 50 -15.22 14.32 16.55
CA ASP A 50 -14.49 14.09 17.80
C ASP A 50 -13.02 13.67 17.56
N GLY A 51 -12.51 13.80 16.34
CA GLY A 51 -11.09 13.66 16.02
C GLY A 51 -10.59 12.23 15.84
N ARG A 52 -11.48 11.23 15.68
CA ARG A 52 -11.08 9.84 15.40
C ARG A 52 -10.93 9.62 13.90
N THR A 53 -9.88 8.91 13.49
CA THR A 53 -9.71 8.43 12.11
C THR A 53 -10.39 7.07 11.96
N LEU A 54 -11.30 6.94 11.00
CA LEU A 54 -12.04 5.73 10.72
C LEU A 54 -11.80 5.29 9.27
N LEU A 55 -11.66 3.99 9.06
CA LEU A 55 -11.78 3.38 7.72
C LEU A 55 -13.25 3.43 7.29
N VAL A 56 -13.52 4.05 6.15
CA VAL A 56 -14.88 4.26 5.62
C VAL A 56 -15.18 3.21 4.56
N GLU A 57 -14.26 3.00 3.63
CA GLU A 57 -14.46 2.11 2.47
C GLU A 57 -13.15 1.47 2.04
N VAL A 58 -13.25 0.26 1.49
CA VAL A 58 -12.16 -0.41 0.77
C VAL A 58 -12.68 -0.81 -0.60
N ASN A 59 -12.06 -0.29 -1.65
CA ASN A 59 -12.42 -0.56 -3.04
C ASN A 59 -11.41 -1.51 -3.67
N ASP A 60 -11.88 -2.47 -4.46
CA ASP A 60 -11.03 -3.25 -5.35
C ASP A 60 -10.29 -2.31 -6.32
N GLY A 61 -9.03 -2.63 -6.67
CA GLY A 61 -8.19 -1.83 -7.57
C GLY A 61 -8.86 -1.41 -8.89
N TYR A 62 -9.79 -2.22 -9.41
CA TYR A 62 -10.54 -1.91 -10.64
C TYR A 62 -11.81 -1.06 -10.43
N SER A 63 -12.16 -0.76 -9.18
CA SER A 63 -13.34 0.02 -8.80
C SER A 63 -13.03 1.49 -8.52
N LEU A 64 -11.83 1.98 -8.88
CA LEU A 64 -11.43 3.38 -8.73
C LEU A 64 -10.83 3.98 -10.01
N GLY A 65 -10.92 5.31 -10.11
CA GLY A 65 -10.13 6.09 -11.07
C GLY A 65 -8.74 6.43 -10.54
N PRO A 66 -7.89 7.11 -11.32
CA PRO A 66 -6.48 7.34 -10.94
C PRO A 66 -6.27 8.36 -9.81
N TYR A 67 -7.27 9.17 -9.43
CA TYR A 67 -7.19 10.15 -8.33
C TYR A 67 -5.92 11.03 -8.29
N GLY A 68 -5.37 11.38 -9.45
CA GLY A 68 -4.16 12.19 -9.56
C GLY A 68 -2.84 11.42 -9.36
N LEU A 69 -2.88 10.09 -9.24
CA LEU A 69 -1.68 9.25 -9.33
C LEU A 69 -0.99 9.44 -10.67
N TRP A 70 0.35 9.37 -10.63
CA TRP A 70 1.15 9.26 -11.84
C TRP A 70 0.71 8.03 -12.65
N PRO A 71 0.62 8.13 -13.99
CA PRO A 71 0.15 7.02 -14.83
C PRO A 71 0.89 5.70 -14.57
N GLU A 72 2.18 5.77 -14.26
CA GLU A 72 3.03 4.62 -13.95
C GLU A 72 2.64 3.94 -12.63
N LEU A 73 2.24 4.72 -11.62
CA LEU A 73 1.79 4.19 -10.33
C LEU A 73 0.38 3.59 -10.45
N TYR A 74 -0.48 4.24 -11.23
CA TYR A 74 -1.81 3.69 -11.50
C TYR A 74 -1.73 2.39 -12.31
N ALA A 75 -0.85 2.32 -13.31
CA ALA A 75 -0.59 1.08 -14.06
C ALA A 75 -0.06 -0.05 -13.16
N GLN A 76 0.87 0.27 -12.25
CA GLN A 76 1.37 -0.70 -11.26
C GLN A 76 0.25 -1.23 -10.36
N LEU A 77 -0.60 -0.35 -9.82
CA LEU A 77 -1.74 -0.75 -8.98
C LEU A 77 -2.68 -1.72 -9.70
N LEU A 78 -3.05 -1.42 -10.95
CA LEU A 78 -3.93 -2.28 -11.75
C LEU A 78 -3.26 -3.60 -12.11
N SER A 79 -1.99 -3.57 -12.48
CA SER A 79 -1.22 -4.75 -12.88
C SER A 79 -1.02 -5.73 -11.71
N ALA A 80 -0.69 -5.22 -10.52
CA ALA A 80 -0.58 -6.02 -9.30
C ALA A 80 -1.91 -6.72 -8.98
N ARG A 81 -3.04 -5.98 -9.08
CA ARG A 81 -4.36 -6.56 -8.86
C ARG A 81 -4.71 -7.63 -9.90
N TRP A 82 -4.43 -7.39 -11.18
CA TRP A 82 -4.62 -8.37 -12.25
C TRP A 82 -3.87 -9.66 -11.97
N ALA A 83 -2.55 -9.55 -11.72
CA ALA A 83 -1.67 -10.67 -11.47
C ALA A 83 -2.17 -11.56 -10.32
N GLN A 84 -2.65 -10.93 -9.23
CA GLN A 84 -3.30 -11.64 -8.12
C GLN A 84 -4.58 -12.38 -8.54
N MET A 85 -5.45 -11.76 -9.35
CA MET A 85 -6.71 -12.37 -9.80
C MET A 85 -6.50 -13.59 -10.71
N VAL A 86 -5.53 -13.51 -11.62
CA VAL A 86 -5.31 -14.54 -12.65
C VAL A 86 -4.20 -15.53 -12.30
N GLY A 87 -3.46 -15.29 -11.21
CA GLY A 87 -2.37 -16.17 -10.77
C GLY A 87 -1.15 -16.13 -11.70
N THR A 88 -0.84 -14.97 -12.26
CA THR A 88 0.35 -14.77 -13.11
C THR A 88 1.39 -13.88 -12.43
N ASN A 89 2.59 -13.80 -12.99
CA ASN A 89 3.56 -12.78 -12.59
C ASN A 89 3.01 -11.38 -12.93
N ASP A 90 3.37 -10.39 -12.12
CA ASP A 90 3.04 -8.98 -12.35
C ASP A 90 3.98 -8.37 -13.42
N PRO A 91 3.48 -7.98 -14.60
CA PRO A 91 4.30 -7.38 -15.66
C PRO A 91 4.78 -5.96 -15.35
N CYS A 92 4.20 -5.28 -14.35
CA CYS A 92 4.60 -3.95 -13.92
C CYS A 92 5.31 -3.95 -12.56
N ASP A 93 5.65 -5.12 -12.01
CA ASP A 93 6.61 -5.18 -10.91
C ASP A 93 8.01 -4.90 -11.44
N PHE A 94 8.35 -3.61 -11.46
CA PHE A 94 9.67 -3.15 -11.90
C PHE A 94 10.74 -3.33 -10.81
N GLY A 95 10.41 -3.89 -9.65
CA GLY A 95 11.30 -3.96 -8.49
C GLY A 95 11.70 -2.58 -7.95
N VAL A 96 10.97 -1.52 -8.31
CA VAL A 96 11.17 -0.16 -7.82
C VAL A 96 10.13 0.11 -6.74
N PRO A 97 10.53 0.48 -5.51
CA PRO A 97 9.55 0.81 -4.48
C PRO A 97 8.73 2.04 -4.90
N ALA A 98 7.44 2.05 -4.55
CA ALA A 98 6.59 3.21 -4.74
C ALA A 98 7.27 4.48 -4.17
N PRO A 99 7.22 5.61 -4.89
CA PRO A 99 7.89 6.83 -4.45
C PRO A 99 7.32 7.27 -3.09
N MET A 100 8.21 7.48 -2.13
CA MET A 100 7.86 8.05 -0.84
C MET A 100 7.52 9.53 -1.03
N THR A 101 6.30 9.93 -0.69
CA THR A 101 5.93 11.33 -0.42
C THR A 101 6.22 11.68 1.03
#